data_AF-A0A2M8M7H4-F1
#
_entry.id   AF-A0A2M8M7H4-F1
#
_cell.length_a   1.000
_cell.length_b   1.000
_cell.length_c   1.000
_cell.angle_alpha   90.00
_cell.angle_beta   90.00
_cell.angle_gamma   90.00
#
_symmetry.space_group_name_H-M   'P 1'
#
loop_
_entity.id
_entity.type
_entity.pdbx_description
1 polymer ?
#
loop_
_entity_poly.entity_id
_entity_poly.type
_entity_poly.pdbx_seq_one_letter_code
_entity_poly.pdbx_strand_id
1 'polypeptide(L)'
;MKDIEKYKEIFNSPLVEAIERELIWTGHDCERVGGEQYKEAVRSLLRVRKRVLDNLFSPTTEHKIFLEEFNQAAKTALIKTRTQTINTYRALSKGNCKGDIEVNGYCFLGYEYPAMHPIQTDRAKKVWDILSGVIDHYMPSYNDGISIPGYRIQSMADCERIIKEDEEIWMSDNDNWNEGLDLEWSKDMHLIHACSKLNDILDFSIFDSLWVRKFEVEVTVDIDLTV
;
A
#
# COMPACT_ATOMS: atom_id res chain seq x y z
N MET A 1 16.35 9.36 20.51
CA MET A 1 17.24 10.41 19.98
C MET A 1 18.41 9.84 19.18
N LYS A 2 19.01 8.70 19.57
CA LYS A 2 20.04 8.01 18.77
C LYS A 2 19.52 7.38 17.47
N ASP A 3 18.28 6.88 17.47
CA ASP A 3 17.74 6.16 16.30
C ASP A 3 17.34 7.09 15.14
N ILE A 4 16.88 8.32 15.44
CA ILE A 4 16.57 9.34 14.42
C ILE A 4 17.81 9.69 13.57
N GLU A 5 18.98 9.83 14.19
CA GLU A 5 20.21 10.13 13.46
C GLU A 5 20.63 8.97 12.55
N LYS A 6 20.43 7.71 12.97
CA LYS A 6 20.67 6.55 12.11
C LYS A 6 19.79 6.57 10.86
N TYR A 7 18.49 6.87 10.99
CA TYR A 7 17.61 6.98 9.82
C TYR A 7 18.04 8.14 8.92
N LYS A 8 18.48 9.28 9.49
CA LYS A 8 19.03 10.39 8.70
C LYS A 8 20.28 9.99 7.93
N GLU A 9 21.19 9.24 8.53
CA GLU A 9 22.39 8.74 7.85
C GLU A 9 22.05 7.83 6.67
N ILE A 10 21.07 6.93 6.83
CA ILE A 10 20.61 6.02 5.77
C ILE A 10 19.99 6.80 4.62
N PHE A 11 18.97 7.62 4.91
CA PHE A 11 18.23 8.34 3.88
C PHE A 11 19.02 9.48 3.24
N ASN A 12 20.04 10.02 3.91
CA ASN A 12 20.96 11.02 3.33
C ASN A 12 22.26 10.39 2.80
N SER A 13 22.35 9.07 2.74
CA SER A 13 23.50 8.45 2.08
C SER A 13 23.55 8.90 0.61
N PRO A 14 24.74 9.14 0.04
CA PRO A 14 24.85 9.67 -1.32
C PRO A 14 24.12 8.83 -2.37
N LEU A 15 24.09 7.50 -2.19
CA LEU A 15 23.42 6.59 -3.11
C LEU A 15 21.90 6.71 -3.02
N VAL A 16 21.32 6.69 -1.81
CA VAL A 16 19.87 6.83 -1.63
C VAL A 16 19.41 8.18 -2.15
N GLU A 17 20.13 9.26 -1.81
CA GLU A 17 19.81 10.60 -2.30
C GLU A 17 19.86 10.70 -3.83
N ALA A 18 20.87 10.12 -4.48
CA ALA A 18 20.97 10.13 -5.94
C ALA A 18 19.79 9.39 -6.59
N ILE A 19 19.43 8.21 -6.09
CA ILE A 19 18.30 7.42 -6.59
C ILE A 19 16.99 8.18 -6.40
N GLU A 20 16.75 8.73 -5.20
CA GLU A 20 15.52 9.46 -4.89
C GLU A 20 15.38 10.73 -5.73
N ARG A 21 16.48 11.44 -6.00
CA ARG A 21 16.47 12.58 -6.92
C ARG A 21 16.08 12.15 -8.33
N GLU A 22 16.71 11.11 -8.87
CA GLU A 22 16.38 10.62 -10.21
C GLU A 22 14.94 10.11 -10.30
N LEU A 23 14.47 9.43 -9.25
CA LEU A 23 13.10 8.95 -9.11
C LEU A 23 12.09 10.10 -9.17
N ILE A 24 12.34 11.19 -8.45
CA ILE A 24 11.49 12.40 -8.48
C ILE A 24 11.49 13.04 -9.87
N TRP A 25 12.66 13.17 -10.50
CA TRP A 25 12.77 13.78 -11.84
C TRP A 25 12.02 12.94 -12.89
N THR A 26 12.24 11.63 -12.88
CA THR A 26 11.57 10.68 -13.78
C THR A 26 10.06 10.63 -13.52
N GLY A 27 9.65 10.69 -12.25
CA GLY A 27 8.24 10.76 -11.85
C GLY A 27 7.54 11.99 -12.43
N HIS A 28 8.16 13.17 -12.34
CA HIS A 28 7.62 14.40 -12.93
C HIS A 28 7.54 14.34 -14.46
N ASP A 29 8.52 13.74 -15.15
CA ASP A 29 8.43 13.55 -16.59
C ASP A 29 7.33 12.54 -16.97
N CYS A 30 7.13 11.50 -16.15
CA CYS A 30 6.03 10.56 -16.31
C CYS A 30 4.66 11.27 -16.22
N GLU A 31 4.46 12.15 -15.23
CA GLU A 31 3.21 12.94 -15.10
C GLU A 31 2.99 13.87 -16.29
N ARG A 32 4.06 14.56 -16.73
CA ARG A 32 3.97 15.62 -17.72
C ARG A 32 3.79 15.10 -19.14
N VAL A 33 4.55 14.06 -19.49
CA VAL A 33 4.64 13.54 -20.87
C VAL A 33 3.80 12.29 -21.04
N GLY A 34 3.67 11.50 -19.97
CA GLY A 34 3.16 10.13 -20.06
C GLY A 34 4.11 9.22 -20.83
N GLY A 35 3.73 7.94 -20.94
CA GLY A 35 4.45 6.94 -21.72
C GLY A 35 5.06 5.82 -20.89
N GLU A 36 4.99 4.61 -21.42
CA GLU A 36 5.38 3.40 -20.72
C GLU A 36 6.87 3.38 -20.36
N GLN A 37 7.72 4.02 -21.16
CA GLN A 37 9.15 4.11 -20.87
C GLN A 37 9.47 4.84 -19.56
N TYR A 38 8.70 5.89 -19.23
CA TYR A 38 8.89 6.64 -17.98
C TYR A 38 8.33 5.85 -16.80
N LYS A 39 7.19 5.18 -16.98
CA LYS A 39 6.62 4.29 -15.96
C LYS A 39 7.57 3.15 -15.61
N GLU A 40 8.16 2.50 -16.61
CA GLU A 40 9.17 1.45 -16.39
C GLU A 40 10.43 2.00 -15.71
N ALA A 41 10.87 3.21 -16.07
CA ALA A 41 12.01 3.84 -15.41
C ALA A 41 11.72 4.12 -13.92
N VAL A 42 10.53 4.64 -13.58
CA VAL A 42 10.08 4.81 -12.19
C VAL A 42 10.08 3.47 -11.45
N ARG A 43 9.47 2.42 -12.02
CA ARG A 43 9.45 1.07 -11.42
C ARG A 43 10.85 0.52 -11.20
N SER A 44 11.75 0.69 -12.17
CA SER A 44 13.14 0.27 -12.03
C SER A 44 13.88 1.02 -10.93
N LEU A 45 13.67 2.33 -10.80
CA LEU A 45 14.29 3.14 -9.75
C LEU A 45 13.76 2.78 -8.36
N LEU A 46 12.45 2.50 -8.22
CA LEU A 46 11.86 1.99 -6.98
C LEU A 46 12.47 0.65 -6.56
N ARG A 47 12.62 -0.30 -7.49
CA ARG A 47 13.30 -1.59 -7.24
C ARG A 47 14.73 -1.41 -6.73
N VAL A 48 15.48 -0.51 -7.35
CA VAL A 48 16.87 -0.24 -6.94
C VAL A 48 16.88 0.43 -5.56
N ARG A 49 16.02 1.44 -5.33
CA ARG A 49 15.86 2.09 -4.03
C ARG A 49 15.54 1.08 -2.93
N LYS A 50 14.55 0.22 -3.15
CA LYS A 50 14.15 -0.86 -2.25
C LYS A 50 15.34 -1.73 -1.89
N ARG A 51 16.05 -2.28 -2.87
CA ARG A 51 17.22 -3.15 -2.62
C ARG A 51 18.30 -2.45 -1.81
N VAL A 52 18.60 -1.18 -2.10
CA VAL A 52 19.60 -0.41 -1.35
C VAL A 52 19.15 -0.23 0.10
N LEU A 53 17.89 0.15 0.32
CA LEU A 53 17.33 0.35 1.65
C LEU A 53 17.25 -0.96 2.45
N ASP A 54 16.74 -2.03 1.86
CA ASP A 54 16.62 -3.34 2.52
C ASP A 54 18.00 -3.89 2.90
N ASN A 55 19.05 -3.66 2.10
CA ASN A 55 20.43 -4.03 2.45
C ASN A 55 21.00 -3.25 3.64
N LEU A 56 20.45 -2.06 3.93
CA LEU A 56 20.81 -1.23 5.08
C LEU A 56 19.93 -1.53 6.30
N PHE A 57 18.90 -2.36 6.14
CA PHE A 57 17.99 -2.73 7.21
C PHE A 57 18.66 -3.68 8.19
N SER A 58 18.60 -3.33 9.46
CA SER A 58 19.09 -4.17 10.56
C SER A 58 17.94 -4.36 11.55
N PRO A 59 17.39 -5.59 11.69
CA PRO A 59 16.24 -5.86 12.54
C PRO A 59 16.47 -5.43 13.99
N THR A 60 15.47 -4.80 14.60
CA THR A 60 15.47 -4.40 16.01
C THR A 60 14.11 -4.69 16.63
N THR A 61 14.02 -4.64 17.95
CA THR A 61 12.73 -4.73 18.65
C THR A 61 11.81 -3.56 18.32
N GLU A 62 12.36 -2.35 18.12
CA GLU A 62 11.56 -1.18 17.72
C GLU A 62 10.96 -1.35 16.33
N HIS A 63 11.76 -1.81 15.35
CA HIS A 63 11.24 -2.09 14.01
C HIS A 63 10.08 -3.11 14.03
N LYS A 64 10.17 -4.10 14.92
CA LYS A 64 9.13 -5.12 15.07
C LYS A 64 7.82 -4.51 15.55
N ILE A 65 7.88 -3.68 16.60
CA ILE A 65 6.72 -2.93 17.10
C ILE A 65 6.10 -2.09 15.98
N PHE A 66 6.93 -1.39 15.20
CA PHE A 66 6.43 -0.55 14.12
C PHE A 66 5.79 -1.33 12.97
N LEU A 67 6.32 -2.50 12.61
CA LEU A 67 5.69 -3.37 11.63
C LEU A 67 4.38 -3.98 12.14
N GLU A 68 4.32 -4.37 13.41
CA GLU A 68 3.09 -4.88 14.03
C GLU A 68 2.00 -3.80 14.04
N GLU A 69 2.33 -2.57 14.42
CA GLU A 69 1.38 -1.45 14.37
C GLU A 69 0.94 -1.11 12.94
N PHE A 70 1.85 -1.16 11.97
CA PHE A 70 1.53 -1.03 10.54
C PHE A 70 0.53 -2.12 10.11
N ASN A 71 0.82 -3.39 10.44
CA ASN A 71 -0.01 -4.55 10.10
C ASN A 71 -1.43 -4.40 10.68
N GLN A 72 -1.54 -3.98 11.94
CA GLN A 72 -2.84 -3.74 12.58
C GLN A 72 -3.61 -2.58 11.95
N ALA A 73 -2.93 -1.49 11.59
CA ALA A 73 -3.54 -0.36 10.90
C ALA A 73 -4.07 -0.75 9.51
N ALA A 74 -3.27 -1.52 8.74
CA ALA A 74 -3.67 -2.05 7.44
C ALA A 74 -4.87 -2.99 7.55
N LYS A 75 -4.85 -3.94 8.50
CA LYS A 75 -5.96 -4.87 8.78
C LYS A 75 -7.24 -4.12 9.12
N THR A 76 -7.15 -3.10 9.98
CA THR A 76 -8.29 -2.26 10.36
C THR A 76 -8.87 -1.52 9.15
N ALA A 77 -8.02 -0.95 8.30
CA ALA A 77 -8.44 -0.22 7.11
C ALA A 77 -9.09 -1.13 6.06
N LEU A 78 -8.55 -2.32 5.83
CA LEU A 78 -9.12 -3.32 4.93
C LEU A 78 -10.50 -3.80 5.41
N ILE A 79 -10.63 -4.13 6.71
CA ILE A 79 -11.93 -4.50 7.30
C ILE A 79 -12.96 -3.36 7.14
N LYS A 80 -12.54 -2.12 7.36
CA LYS A 80 -13.40 -0.94 7.18
C LYS A 80 -13.85 -0.82 5.72
N THR A 81 -12.93 -0.96 4.77
CA THR A 81 -13.19 -0.91 3.32
C THR A 81 -14.19 -1.99 2.91
N ARG A 82 -13.93 -3.25 3.28
CA ARG A 82 -14.84 -4.38 3.06
C ARG A 82 -16.24 -4.08 3.58
N THR A 83 -16.31 -3.64 4.84
CA THR A 83 -17.59 -3.36 5.53
C THR A 83 -18.39 -2.28 4.82
N GLN A 84 -17.74 -1.17 4.43
CA GLN A 84 -18.39 -0.06 3.74
C GLN A 84 -18.87 -0.47 2.34
N THR A 85 -18.07 -1.22 1.60
CA THR A 85 -18.39 -1.73 0.26
C THR A 85 -19.63 -2.63 0.30
N ILE A 86 -19.64 -3.63 1.20
CA ILE A 86 -20.76 -4.55 1.40
C ILE A 86 -22.03 -3.80 1.83
N ASN A 87 -21.92 -2.87 2.76
CA ASN A 87 -23.06 -2.10 3.23
C ASN A 87 -23.65 -1.22 2.12
N THR A 88 -22.79 -0.63 1.28
CA THR A 88 -23.20 0.18 0.12
C THR A 88 -23.98 -0.68 -0.88
N TYR A 89 -23.44 -1.84 -1.27
CA TYR A 89 -24.13 -2.77 -2.18
C TYR A 89 -25.48 -3.23 -1.61
N ARG A 90 -25.52 -3.63 -0.34
CA ARG A 90 -26.76 -4.05 0.34
C ARG A 90 -27.81 -2.95 0.40
N ALA A 91 -27.39 -1.69 0.60
CA ALA A 91 -28.30 -0.54 0.62
C ALA A 91 -28.91 -0.28 -0.77
N LEU A 92 -28.08 -0.28 -1.81
CA LEU A 92 -28.52 -0.07 -3.19
C LEU A 92 -29.44 -1.18 -3.69
N SER A 93 -29.11 -2.44 -3.37
CA SER A 93 -29.93 -3.61 -3.72
C SER A 93 -31.31 -3.58 -3.06
N LYS A 94 -31.42 -3.05 -1.83
CA LYS A 94 -32.71 -2.87 -1.15
C LYS A 94 -33.50 -1.66 -1.66
N GLY A 95 -32.81 -0.66 -2.22
CA GLY A 95 -33.38 0.61 -2.65
C GLY A 95 -34.13 0.56 -4.00
N ASN A 96 -34.31 -0.61 -4.61
CA ASN A 96 -34.86 -0.77 -5.96
C ASN A 96 -34.11 0.09 -7.01
N CYS A 97 -32.79 0.22 -6.86
CA CYS A 97 -31.98 0.84 -7.91
C CYS A 97 -32.18 0.08 -9.22
N LYS A 98 -32.42 0.80 -10.32
CA LYS A 98 -32.58 0.21 -11.64
C LYS A 98 -31.22 0.13 -12.33
N GLY A 99 -30.94 -1.00 -12.96
CA GLY A 99 -29.67 -1.27 -13.62
C GLY A 99 -28.84 -2.33 -12.90
N ASP A 100 -27.79 -2.80 -13.56
CA ASP A 100 -26.83 -3.71 -12.97
C ASP A 100 -25.88 -2.89 -12.09
N ILE A 101 -25.80 -3.25 -10.81
CA ILE A 101 -25.06 -2.50 -9.80
C ILE A 101 -23.74 -3.20 -9.54
N GLU A 102 -22.66 -2.46 -9.67
CA GLU A 102 -21.34 -2.87 -9.24
C GLU A 102 -20.84 -1.88 -8.18
N VAL A 103 -20.36 -2.40 -7.05
CA VAL A 103 -19.74 -1.60 -6.00
C VAL A 103 -18.31 -2.09 -5.83
N ASN A 104 -17.36 -1.16 -5.96
CA ASN A 104 -15.94 -1.44 -5.82
C ASN A 104 -15.37 -0.71 -4.60
N GLY A 105 -14.66 -1.44 -3.75
CA GLY A 105 -13.98 -0.92 -2.57
C GLY A 105 -12.48 -1.02 -2.67
N TYR A 106 -11.80 0.07 -2.34
CA TYR A 106 -10.35 0.20 -2.40
C TYR A 106 -9.81 0.75 -1.09
N CYS A 107 -8.64 0.23 -0.71
CA CYS A 107 -7.90 0.68 0.47
C CYS A 107 -6.52 1.13 -0.01
N PHE A 108 -6.24 2.43 0.04
CA PHE A 108 -4.98 3.03 -0.39
C PHE A 108 -4.14 3.41 0.83
N LEU A 109 -2.84 3.62 0.61
CA LEU A 109 -2.01 4.31 1.59
C LEU A 109 -2.50 5.74 1.79
N GLY A 110 -2.27 6.30 2.98
CA GLY A 110 -2.55 7.71 3.24
C GLY A 110 -1.84 8.63 2.25
N TYR A 111 -2.58 9.58 1.66
CA TYR A 111 -2.00 10.54 0.70
C TYR A 111 -1.00 11.50 1.36
N GLU A 112 -1.18 11.77 2.66
CA GLU A 112 -0.24 12.59 3.42
C GLU A 112 1.00 11.77 3.82
N TYR A 113 2.17 12.36 3.59
CA TYR A 113 3.42 11.81 4.10
C TYR A 113 3.36 11.61 5.62
N PRO A 114 3.77 10.45 6.17
CA PRO A 114 3.59 10.17 7.58
C PRO A 114 4.29 11.18 8.50
N ALA A 115 3.51 11.87 9.33
CA ALA A 115 4.03 12.87 10.27
C ALA A 115 5.00 12.28 11.32
N MET A 116 4.90 10.97 11.59
CA MET A 116 5.80 10.26 12.50
C MET A 116 7.15 9.89 11.87
N HIS A 117 7.29 10.01 10.55
CA HIS A 117 8.54 9.66 9.88
C HIS A 117 9.68 10.58 10.39
N PRO A 118 10.86 10.05 10.77
CA PRO A 118 11.95 10.85 11.34
C PRO A 118 12.56 11.86 10.36
N ILE A 119 12.40 11.61 9.06
CA ILE A 119 12.84 12.49 7.96
C ILE A 119 11.63 13.21 7.39
N GLN A 120 11.61 14.54 7.43
CA GLN A 120 10.47 15.38 7.00
C GLN A 120 10.83 16.33 5.83
N THR A 121 11.84 15.96 5.03
CA THR A 121 12.33 16.77 3.91
C THR A 121 11.37 16.75 2.72
N ASP A 122 11.45 17.76 1.86
CA ASP A 122 10.66 17.81 0.63
C ASP A 122 10.98 16.64 -0.31
N ARG A 123 12.24 16.16 -0.30
CA ARG A 123 12.64 14.95 -1.05
C ARG A 123 11.81 13.75 -0.60
N ALA A 124 11.75 13.49 0.71
CA ALA A 124 11.04 12.34 1.25
C ALA A 124 9.53 12.40 0.97
N LYS A 125 8.92 13.59 1.07
CA LYS A 125 7.51 13.81 0.72
C LYS A 125 7.23 13.53 -0.76
N LYS A 126 8.09 14.00 -1.67
CA LYS A 126 7.93 13.72 -3.10
C LYS A 126 8.12 12.25 -3.47
N VAL A 127 9.03 11.55 -2.80
CA VAL A 127 9.16 10.09 -2.94
C VAL A 127 7.90 9.39 -2.44
N TRP A 128 7.28 9.89 -1.37
CA TRP A 128 6.01 9.38 -0.90
C TRP A 128 4.86 9.61 -1.86
N ASP A 129 4.78 10.78 -2.51
CA ASP A 129 3.77 11.04 -3.54
C ASP A 129 3.84 10.01 -4.67
N ILE A 130 5.05 9.55 -5.02
CA ILE A 130 5.24 8.42 -5.92
C ILE A 130 4.70 7.15 -5.26
N LEU A 131 5.28 6.71 -4.15
CA LEU A 131 4.96 5.44 -3.48
C LEU A 131 3.45 5.25 -3.15
N SER A 132 2.77 6.33 -2.77
CA SER A 132 1.35 6.32 -2.38
C SER A 132 0.39 6.39 -3.57
N GLY A 133 0.89 6.45 -4.81
CA GLY A 133 0.09 6.51 -6.03
C GLY A 133 -0.53 7.88 -6.31
N VAL A 134 -0.08 8.96 -5.64
CA VAL A 134 -0.50 10.33 -5.97
C VAL A 134 -0.03 10.70 -7.38
N ILE A 135 1.16 10.21 -7.77
CA ILE A 135 1.57 10.21 -9.18
C ILE A 135 0.83 9.07 -9.88
N ASP A 136 -0.12 9.41 -10.74
CA ASP A 136 -1.05 8.43 -11.26
C ASP A 136 -0.44 7.47 -12.30
N HIS A 137 -0.95 6.25 -12.32
CA HIS A 137 -0.76 5.23 -13.36
C HIS A 137 0.67 4.72 -13.65
N TYR A 138 1.68 4.97 -12.80
CA TYR A 138 3.02 4.36 -13.00
C TYR A 138 3.09 2.89 -12.56
N MET A 139 2.24 2.45 -11.63
CA MET A 139 2.19 1.06 -11.15
C MET A 139 0.76 0.53 -11.26
N PRO A 140 0.41 -0.19 -12.35
CA PRO A 140 -0.94 -0.75 -12.52
C PRO A 140 -1.38 -1.65 -11.35
N SER A 141 -0.43 -2.34 -10.72
CA SER A 141 -0.66 -3.19 -9.55
C SER A 141 -1.17 -2.44 -8.31
N TYR A 142 -1.06 -1.11 -8.30
CA TYR A 142 -1.53 -0.24 -7.23
C TYR A 142 -2.92 0.35 -7.48
N ASN A 143 -3.57 0.06 -8.62
CA ASN A 143 -4.91 0.58 -8.93
C ASN A 143 -5.95 0.19 -7.88
N ASP A 144 -5.78 -0.95 -7.21
CA ASP A 144 -6.63 -1.42 -6.11
C ASP A 144 -6.04 -1.10 -4.72
N GLY A 145 -5.03 -0.22 -4.68
CA GLY A 145 -4.26 0.13 -3.49
C GLY A 145 -3.57 -1.08 -2.86
N ILE A 146 -3.76 -1.28 -1.56
CA ILE A 146 -3.29 -2.44 -0.81
C ILE A 146 -4.32 -3.58 -0.75
N SER A 147 -5.52 -3.38 -1.30
CA SER A 147 -6.56 -4.42 -1.35
C SER A 147 -6.21 -5.45 -2.44
N ILE A 148 -6.49 -6.74 -2.19
CA ILE A 148 -6.29 -7.81 -3.18
C ILE A 148 -7.45 -8.80 -3.11
N PRO A 149 -8.12 -9.09 -4.25
CA PRO A 149 -8.06 -8.43 -5.56
C PRO A 149 -8.91 -7.14 -5.64
N GLY A 150 -9.06 -6.40 -4.53
CA GLY A 150 -10.05 -5.33 -4.42
C GLY A 150 -11.44 -5.88 -4.08
N TYR A 151 -12.31 -5.05 -3.48
CA TYR A 151 -13.64 -5.48 -3.08
C TYR A 151 -14.66 -5.19 -4.18
N ARG A 152 -14.72 -6.06 -5.19
CA ARG A 152 -15.70 -5.96 -6.29
C ARG A 152 -16.96 -6.77 -5.98
N ILE A 153 -18.11 -6.10 -5.93
CA ILE A 153 -19.40 -6.70 -5.56
C ILE A 153 -20.44 -6.41 -6.65
N GLN A 154 -20.90 -7.47 -7.32
CA GLN A 154 -22.01 -7.41 -8.28
C GLN A 154 -23.23 -8.20 -7.78
N SER A 155 -23.02 -9.10 -6.81
CA SER A 155 -24.03 -9.98 -6.26
C SER A 155 -23.94 -10.13 -4.74
N MET A 156 -25.00 -10.66 -4.12
CA MET A 156 -24.95 -11.07 -2.72
C MET A 156 -23.95 -12.22 -2.47
N ALA A 157 -23.69 -13.06 -3.48
CA ALA A 157 -22.70 -14.13 -3.38
C ALA A 157 -21.26 -13.57 -3.27
N ASP A 158 -20.97 -12.45 -3.93
CA ASP A 158 -19.67 -11.78 -3.81
C ASP A 158 -19.42 -11.28 -2.38
N CYS A 159 -20.47 -10.79 -1.70
CA CYS A 159 -20.37 -10.37 -0.31
C CYS A 159 -19.90 -11.51 0.61
N GLU A 160 -20.48 -12.70 0.46
CA GLU A 160 -20.15 -13.87 1.26
C GLU A 160 -18.74 -14.40 0.95
N ARG A 161 -18.40 -14.47 -0.35
CA ARG A 161 -17.07 -14.87 -0.81
C ARG A 161 -15.96 -13.96 -0.25
N ILE A 162 -16.13 -12.65 -0.36
CA ILE A 162 -15.15 -11.67 0.11
C ILE A 162 -14.92 -11.77 1.62
N ILE A 163 -15.98 -11.88 2.43
CA ILE A 163 -15.84 -12.02 3.88
C ILE A 163 -14.99 -13.26 4.20
N LYS A 164 -15.31 -14.38 3.55
CA LYS A 164 -14.62 -15.64 3.76
C LYS A 164 -13.14 -15.58 3.36
N GLU A 165 -12.85 -15.10 2.15
CA GLU A 165 -11.46 -15.00 1.64
C GLU A 165 -10.58 -14.12 2.53
N ASP A 166 -11.11 -12.98 2.98
CA ASP A 166 -10.36 -12.09 3.86
C ASP A 166 -10.06 -12.73 5.23
N GLU A 167 -11.03 -13.43 5.81
CA GLU A 167 -10.89 -14.03 7.14
C GLU A 167 -10.02 -15.30 7.12
N GLU A 168 -10.04 -16.05 6.02
CA GLU A 168 -9.34 -17.34 5.90
C GLU A 168 -8.00 -17.25 5.17
N ILE A 169 -7.75 -16.21 4.35
CA ILE A 169 -6.57 -16.13 3.47
C ILE A 169 -5.83 -14.80 3.65
N TRP A 170 -6.48 -13.68 3.37
CA TRP A 170 -5.76 -12.41 3.18
C TRP A 170 -5.40 -11.70 4.48
N MET A 171 -6.20 -11.89 5.54
CA MET A 171 -6.00 -11.31 6.87
C MET A 171 -6.07 -12.36 8.01
N SER A 172 -5.84 -13.62 7.67
CA SER A 172 -5.77 -14.75 8.59
C SER A 172 -4.66 -14.53 9.63
N ASP A 173 -4.99 -14.73 10.91
CA ASP A 173 -3.99 -14.69 11.99
C ASP A 173 -3.15 -15.99 12.06
N ASN A 174 -3.50 -17.00 11.25
CA ASN A 174 -2.72 -18.25 11.17
C ASN A 174 -1.57 -18.17 10.16
N ASP A 175 -1.60 -17.17 9.28
CA ASP A 175 -0.58 -16.96 8.25
C ASP A 175 0.41 -15.87 8.67
N ASN A 176 1.54 -15.83 7.96
CA ASN A 176 2.54 -14.79 8.15
C ASN A 176 3.25 -14.54 6.83
N TRP A 177 2.82 -13.49 6.13
CA TRP A 177 3.34 -13.04 4.83
C TRP A 177 4.61 -12.19 5.05
N ASN A 178 5.66 -12.83 5.57
CA ASN A 178 6.93 -12.23 5.96
C ASN A 178 8.05 -12.46 4.94
N GLU A 179 7.71 -12.69 3.68
CA GLU A 179 8.67 -12.80 2.59
C GLU A 179 9.57 -11.55 2.53
N GLY A 180 10.87 -11.79 2.36
CA GLY A 180 11.88 -10.72 2.34
C GLY A 180 12.30 -10.20 3.72
N LEU A 181 11.75 -10.73 4.82
CA LEU A 181 12.22 -10.48 6.19
C LEU A 181 13.05 -11.64 6.75
N ASP A 182 13.78 -11.37 7.83
CA ASP A 182 14.38 -12.45 8.63
C ASP A 182 13.25 -13.29 9.27
N LEU A 183 13.19 -14.58 8.89
CA LEU A 183 12.09 -15.47 9.24
C LEU A 183 11.99 -15.71 10.75
N GLU A 184 13.12 -15.74 11.46
CA GLU A 184 13.12 -16.00 12.90
C GLU A 184 12.70 -14.75 13.70
N TRP A 185 13.13 -13.57 13.25
CA TRP A 185 12.77 -12.28 13.84
C TRP A 185 11.28 -11.94 13.65
N SER A 186 10.71 -12.35 12.51
CA SER A 186 9.34 -12.01 12.11
C SER A 186 8.31 -13.11 12.31
N LYS A 187 8.70 -14.29 12.83
CA LYS A 187 7.87 -15.51 12.91
C LYS A 187 6.50 -15.36 13.58
N ASP A 188 6.37 -14.40 14.48
CA ASP A 188 5.22 -14.15 15.36
C ASP A 188 4.52 -12.81 15.07
N MET A 189 4.88 -12.13 13.97
CA MET A 189 4.25 -10.85 13.59
C MET A 189 2.88 -11.04 12.92
N HIS A 190 2.61 -12.23 12.35
CA HIS A 190 1.38 -12.55 11.63
C HIS A 190 1.04 -11.48 10.57
N LEU A 191 2.02 -11.15 9.72
CA LEU A 191 1.87 -10.12 8.70
C LEU A 191 0.82 -10.56 7.68
N ILE A 192 -0.14 -9.68 7.40
CA ILE A 192 -1.20 -9.93 6.41
C ILE A 192 -0.66 -9.79 4.99
N HIS A 193 -1.38 -10.32 4.00
CA HIS A 193 -0.93 -10.31 2.60
C HIS A 193 -0.64 -8.89 2.07
N ALA A 194 -1.34 -7.86 2.54
CA ALA A 194 -1.08 -6.49 2.15
C ALA A 194 0.39 -6.06 2.39
N CYS A 195 1.03 -6.60 3.43
CA CYS A 195 2.44 -6.38 3.71
C CYS A 195 3.33 -6.95 2.59
N SER A 196 3.11 -8.21 2.20
CA SER A 196 3.83 -8.84 1.08
C SER A 196 3.55 -8.11 -0.24
N LYS A 197 2.31 -7.71 -0.54
CA LYS A 197 1.99 -6.93 -1.76
C LYS A 197 2.84 -5.66 -1.84
N LEU A 198 2.89 -4.88 -0.76
CA LEU A 198 3.68 -3.65 -0.74
C LEU A 198 5.17 -3.96 -0.98
N ASN A 199 5.70 -4.95 -0.29
CA ASN A 199 7.10 -5.35 -0.39
C ASN A 199 7.46 -5.89 -1.79
N ASP A 200 6.75 -6.91 -2.26
CA ASP A 200 7.13 -7.75 -3.40
C ASP A 200 6.63 -7.21 -4.75
N ILE A 201 5.47 -6.54 -4.75
CA ILE A 201 4.79 -6.11 -5.99
C ILE A 201 4.93 -4.60 -6.20
N LEU A 202 4.90 -3.82 -5.12
CA LEU A 202 4.87 -2.35 -5.17
C LEU A 202 6.23 -1.72 -4.85
N ASP A 203 7.27 -2.53 -4.68
CA ASP A 203 8.63 -2.08 -4.45
C ASP A 203 8.80 -1.19 -3.19
N PHE A 204 7.96 -1.38 -2.17
CA PHE A 204 8.17 -0.77 -0.85
C PHE A 204 9.36 -1.42 -0.16
N SER A 205 10.26 -0.59 0.37
CA SER A 205 11.25 -1.07 1.34
C SER A 205 10.60 -1.30 2.70
N ILE A 206 11.28 -2.08 3.55
CA ILE A 206 10.84 -2.28 4.93
C ILE A 206 10.75 -0.94 5.68
N PHE A 207 11.68 -0.01 5.41
CA PHE A 207 11.68 1.32 6.02
C PHE A 207 10.45 2.14 5.68
N ASP A 208 9.89 1.98 4.47
CA ASP A 208 8.71 2.72 4.05
C ASP A 208 7.48 2.30 4.89
N SER A 209 7.37 1.01 5.23
CA SER A 209 6.26 0.47 6.04
C SER A 209 6.29 0.89 7.51
N LEU A 210 7.48 1.11 8.10
CA LEU A 210 7.64 1.37 9.54
C LEU A 210 6.80 2.54 10.05
N TRP A 211 6.56 3.54 9.20
CA TRP A 211 5.98 4.83 9.61
C TRP A 211 4.53 5.01 9.16
N VAL A 212 3.94 4.03 8.49
CA VAL A 212 2.59 4.14 7.92
C VAL A 212 1.55 3.66 8.94
N ARG A 213 0.59 4.51 9.27
CA ARG A 213 -0.58 4.17 10.12
C ARG A 213 -1.90 4.68 9.55
N LYS A 214 -1.84 5.45 8.47
CA LYS A 214 -3.01 6.05 7.80
C LYS A 214 -3.22 5.37 6.46
N PHE A 215 -4.48 5.09 6.18
CA PHE A 215 -4.96 4.48 4.94
C PHE A 215 -6.24 5.19 4.53
N GLU A 216 -6.44 5.34 3.22
CA GLU A 216 -7.63 5.93 2.65
C GLU A 216 -8.58 4.83 2.16
N VAL A 217 -9.86 5.02 2.46
CA VAL A 217 -10.93 4.10 2.06
C VAL A 217 -11.76 4.76 0.99
N GLU A 218 -11.84 4.11 -0.16
CA GLU A 218 -12.64 4.58 -1.28
C GLU A 218 -13.67 3.53 -1.68
N VAL A 219 -14.90 3.98 -1.93
CA VAL A 219 -15.99 3.14 -2.42
C VAL A 219 -16.58 3.83 -3.64
N THR A 220 -16.60 3.11 -4.75
CA THR A 220 -17.18 3.56 -6.02
C THR A 220 -18.39 2.69 -6.37
N VAL A 221 -19.31 3.27 -7.11
CA VAL A 221 -20.57 2.62 -7.51
C VAL A 221 -20.76 2.88 -8.99
N ASP A 222 -20.81 1.80 -9.76
CA ASP A 222 -21.15 1.81 -11.17
C ASP A 222 -22.55 1.22 -11.35
N ILE A 223 -23.38 1.91 -12.14
CA ILE A 223 -24.75 1.49 -12.42
C ILE A 223 -24.94 1.48 -13.92
N ASP A 224 -25.00 0.28 -14.49
CA ASP A 224 -25.28 0.10 -15.91
C ASP A 224 -26.80 0.10 -16.13
N LEU A 225 -27.29 1.21 -16.67
CA LEU A 225 -28.69 1.35 -17.07
C LEU A 225 -28.88 0.61 -18.40
N THR A 226 -29.59 -0.51 -18.36
CA THR A 226 -30.13 -1.11 -19.58
C THR A 226 -31.20 -0.16 -20.14
N VAL A 227 -30.90 0.47 -21.28
CA VAL A 227 -31.81 1.33 -22.06
C VAL A 227 -32.71 0.48 -22.95
#